data_AF-K9RIC6-F1
#
_entry.id   AF-K9RIC6-F1
#
_cell.length_a   1.000
_cell.length_b   1.000
_cell.length_c   1.000
_cell.angle_alpha   90.00
_cell.angle_beta   90.00
_cell.angle_gamma   90.00
#
_symmetry.space_group_name_H-M   'P 1'
#
loop_
_entity.id
_entity.type
_entity.pdbx_description
1 polymer ?
#
loop_
_entity_poly.entity_id
_entity_poly.type
_entity_poly.pdbx_seq_one_letter_code
_entity_poly.pdbx_strand_id
1 'polypeptide(L)'
;MDSSAKVSLQNIPSFFNAAKSYLSETIALRANEIDESPRALCEALRGLGDLNLLALKVLQKWGGKEVSGLDYGSFQQLVARYSGALAFLQTQHQSAAGILAAGNNPQLQQKYLPHMGSGEILLGVGFSHLRRRGEPIITAYKVASGYRINGVVPWITGFGLFQEFVIAATLDNGGAVFGIAPFQNIQQAQKGEITFTSPAQMAAMNSTNTVSATLDNWFLPEEFVISIKPPGWIQENDKKNLLNATFLAFGCAEAGLDVIQAEFNKKSLFFIEDAFISLQAELKRCRSAIIEAQQQQVEFERKLQLRAWAIDLTSRIAHAAVTASSGAANYSLSAAQRVYREALVFTVTGQSSAIMEATLARLTRNAPDLEQEETILQDKNPNLISYSRVVHLSHVIDTNIPRWEGDPIVEFETVADLQEQGYYLRRFSMGEHSATHINAPVSFHGDGIAIDRYPADSLVLSAVLIDISSSVAINPDYALTIDDIDAWENQHGKIAGKSVVLLKTGWQEKWHDEKAFFNKDAGGLMHFPGFNVDATQFLVNNRNIAGIGIDTHGVDGGSDVNFSINRLVLDKPRIVLENLTNLEQLPAKGITIIIGALRLRGGSGSPASVLALI
;
A
#
# COMPACT_ATOMS: atom_id res chain seq x y z
N MET A 1 11.33 -30.66 0.27
CA MET A 1 9.94 -30.37 0.62
C MET A 1 9.94 -29.04 1.31
N ASP A 2 9.47 -27.98 0.63
CA ASP A 2 8.92 -26.83 1.32
C ASP A 2 7.90 -26.18 0.38
N SER A 3 6.65 -26.12 0.82
CA SER A 3 5.45 -26.00 -0.01
C SER A 3 4.61 -24.80 0.41
N SER A 4 5.21 -23.62 0.43
CA SER A 4 4.51 -22.40 0.86
C SER A 4 5.02 -21.12 0.17
N ALA A 5 5.20 -21.16 -1.15
CA ALA A 5 5.42 -19.94 -1.95
C ALA A 5 5.02 -20.12 -3.43
N LYS A 6 3.81 -20.62 -3.69
CA LYS A 6 3.14 -20.50 -5.00
C LYS A 6 1.68 -20.15 -4.76
N VAL A 7 1.35 -18.85 -4.73
CA VAL A 7 0.00 -18.45 -5.13
C VAL A 7 -0.06 -18.74 -6.63
N SER A 8 -0.75 -19.81 -6.99
CA SER A 8 -0.84 -20.28 -8.37
C SER A 8 -1.56 -19.24 -9.22
N LEU A 9 -0.98 -18.90 -10.37
CA LEU A 9 -1.67 -18.33 -11.55
C LEU A 9 -2.67 -19.34 -12.18
N GLN A 10 -3.25 -20.23 -11.39
CA GLN A 10 -4.23 -21.23 -11.82
C GLN A 10 -5.56 -20.91 -11.12
N ASN A 11 -6.58 -20.67 -11.93
CA ASN A 11 -8.00 -20.40 -11.60
C ASN A 11 -8.41 -18.94 -11.38
N ILE A 12 -8.15 -18.04 -12.34
CA ILE A 12 -9.01 -16.86 -12.50
C ILE A 12 -10.38 -17.38 -13.01
N PRO A 13 -11.50 -17.15 -12.30
CA PRO A 13 -12.81 -17.61 -12.77
C PRO A 13 -13.10 -17.12 -14.19
N SER A 14 -13.65 -17.99 -15.05
CA SER A 14 -13.84 -17.68 -16.47
C SER A 14 -14.63 -16.39 -16.74
N PHE A 15 -15.56 -16.03 -15.84
CA PHE A 15 -16.35 -14.81 -15.94
C PHE A 15 -15.52 -13.53 -15.80
N PHE A 16 -14.38 -13.57 -15.09
CA PHE A 16 -13.50 -12.40 -14.94
C PHE A 16 -12.86 -12.00 -16.27
N ASN A 17 -12.48 -12.97 -17.09
CA ASN A 17 -11.88 -12.68 -18.39
C ASN A 17 -12.91 -12.04 -19.32
N ALA A 18 -14.13 -12.57 -19.36
CA ALA A 18 -15.23 -11.98 -20.14
C ALA A 18 -15.56 -10.55 -19.67
N ALA A 19 -15.66 -10.34 -18.35
CA ALA A 19 -15.87 -9.01 -17.78
C ALA A 19 -14.73 -8.06 -18.16
N LYS A 20 -13.47 -8.49 -18.00
CA LYS A 20 -12.29 -7.68 -18.30
C LYS A 20 -12.25 -7.25 -19.75
N SER A 21 -12.44 -8.18 -20.70
CA SER A 21 -12.48 -7.87 -22.13
C SER A 21 -13.57 -6.84 -22.45
N TYR A 22 -14.80 -7.07 -22.00
CA TYR A 22 -15.89 -6.12 -22.24
C TYR A 22 -15.58 -4.73 -21.65
N LEU A 23 -15.07 -4.68 -20.42
CA LEU A 23 -14.77 -3.42 -19.74
C LEU A 23 -13.61 -2.66 -20.40
N SER A 24 -12.51 -3.34 -20.75
CA SER A 24 -11.34 -2.69 -21.35
C SER A 24 -11.54 -2.32 -22.81
N GLU A 25 -12.27 -3.14 -23.57
CA GLU A 25 -12.42 -2.95 -25.02
C GLU A 25 -13.64 -2.10 -25.38
N THR A 26 -14.70 -2.12 -24.55
CA THR A 26 -15.96 -1.40 -24.84
C THR A 26 -16.19 -0.24 -23.86
N ILE A 27 -16.16 -0.50 -22.56
CA ILE A 27 -16.53 0.52 -21.56
C ILE A 27 -15.47 1.61 -21.43
N ALA A 28 -14.18 1.25 -21.43
CA ALA A 28 -13.08 2.20 -21.30
C ALA A 28 -13.13 3.35 -22.33
N LEU A 29 -13.54 3.03 -23.58
CA LEU A 29 -13.61 3.98 -24.69
C LEU A 29 -14.75 5.01 -24.54
N ARG A 30 -15.79 4.68 -23.77
CA ARG A 30 -17.01 5.50 -23.61
C ARG A 30 -17.28 5.89 -22.16
N ALA A 31 -16.31 5.72 -21.26
CA ALA A 31 -16.52 5.89 -19.82
C ALA A 31 -17.01 7.28 -19.40
N ASN A 32 -16.58 8.35 -20.08
CA ASN A 32 -17.10 9.71 -19.83
C ASN A 32 -18.54 9.89 -20.33
N GLU A 33 -18.86 9.33 -21.50
CA GLU A 33 -20.23 9.34 -22.02
C GLU A 33 -21.19 8.58 -21.08
N ILE A 34 -20.74 7.45 -20.53
CA ILE A 34 -21.49 6.65 -19.56
C ILE A 34 -21.76 7.43 -18.27
N ASP A 35 -20.85 8.28 -17.81
CA ASP A 35 -21.04 9.11 -16.62
C ASP A 35 -22.06 10.26 -16.83
N GLU A 36 -22.23 10.73 -18.06
CA GLU A 36 -23.13 11.84 -18.39
C GLU A 36 -24.50 11.39 -18.94
N SER A 37 -24.56 10.24 -19.62
CA SER A 37 -25.75 9.79 -20.36
C SER A 37 -26.41 8.56 -19.72
N PRO A 38 -27.64 8.68 -19.17
CA PRO A 38 -28.40 7.53 -18.69
C PRO A 38 -28.63 6.46 -19.75
N ARG A 39 -28.72 6.85 -21.03
CA ARG A 39 -28.85 5.92 -22.15
C ARG A 39 -27.57 5.11 -22.35
N ALA A 40 -26.41 5.77 -22.39
CA ALA A 40 -25.13 5.07 -22.53
C ALA A 40 -24.85 4.15 -21.34
N LEU A 41 -25.22 4.58 -20.13
CA LEU A 41 -25.17 3.74 -18.93
C LEU A 41 -26.09 2.52 -19.02
N CYS A 42 -27.31 2.68 -19.55
CA CYS A 42 -28.24 1.56 -19.78
C CYS A 42 -27.67 0.55 -20.79
N GLU A 43 -27.10 1.02 -21.91
CA GLU A 43 -26.42 0.19 -22.89
C GLU A 43 -25.24 -0.58 -22.26
N ALA A 44 -24.42 0.12 -21.46
CA ALA A 44 -23.30 -0.48 -20.75
C ALA A 44 -23.75 -1.56 -19.76
N LEU A 45 -24.83 -1.32 -19.01
CA LEU A 45 -25.43 -2.26 -18.07
C LEU A 45 -25.99 -3.50 -18.80
N ARG A 46 -26.64 -3.32 -19.95
CA ARG A 46 -27.15 -4.44 -20.77
C ARG A 46 -26.02 -5.35 -21.24
N GLY A 47 -24.88 -4.80 -21.66
CA GLY A 47 -23.75 -5.65 -22.05
C GLY A 47 -23.17 -6.47 -20.87
N LEU A 48 -23.25 -5.99 -19.62
CA LEU A 48 -22.98 -6.86 -18.45
C LEU A 48 -24.05 -7.94 -18.28
N GLY A 49 -25.32 -7.62 -18.58
CA GLY A 49 -26.44 -8.57 -18.61
C GLY A 49 -26.30 -9.66 -19.67
N ASP A 50 -25.87 -9.32 -20.88
CA ASP A 50 -25.61 -10.28 -21.97
C ASP A 50 -24.55 -11.33 -21.58
N LEU A 51 -23.63 -10.94 -20.68
CA LEU A 51 -22.60 -11.82 -20.09
C LEU A 51 -23.07 -12.54 -18.80
N ASN A 52 -24.32 -12.31 -18.39
CA ASN A 52 -24.94 -12.78 -17.15
C ASN A 52 -24.15 -12.35 -15.89
N LEU A 53 -23.75 -11.08 -15.82
CA LEU A 53 -22.87 -10.52 -14.77
C LEU A 53 -23.58 -9.53 -13.82
N LEU A 54 -24.89 -9.36 -13.90
CA LEU A 54 -25.59 -8.34 -13.10
C LEU A 54 -25.93 -8.79 -11.67
N ALA A 55 -26.06 -10.09 -11.43
CA ALA A 55 -26.43 -10.66 -10.13
C ALA A 55 -25.55 -11.87 -9.73
N LEU A 56 -24.23 -11.73 -9.85
CA LEU A 56 -23.21 -12.77 -9.64
C LEU A 56 -23.34 -13.58 -8.33
N LYS A 57 -23.77 -12.97 -7.22
CA LYS A 57 -23.89 -13.68 -5.92
C LYS A 57 -25.16 -14.52 -5.78
N VAL A 58 -26.07 -14.48 -6.75
CA VAL A 58 -27.27 -15.32 -6.74
C VAL A 58 -26.86 -16.79 -6.88
N LEU A 59 -27.52 -17.67 -6.12
CA LEU A 59 -27.24 -19.11 -6.10
C LEU A 59 -27.50 -19.76 -7.47
N GLN A 60 -26.76 -20.83 -7.78
CA GLN A 60 -26.89 -21.53 -9.07
C GLN A 60 -28.30 -22.06 -9.35
N LYS A 61 -29.04 -22.47 -8.30
CA LYS A 61 -30.44 -22.92 -8.41
C LYS A 61 -31.38 -21.88 -9.03
N TRP A 62 -30.98 -20.61 -9.01
CA TRP A 62 -31.70 -19.48 -9.59
C TRP A 62 -31.00 -18.93 -10.84
N GLY A 63 -30.13 -19.70 -11.50
CA GLY A 63 -29.40 -19.24 -12.71
C GLY A 63 -28.27 -18.24 -12.46
N GLY A 64 -27.96 -17.94 -11.20
CA GLY A 64 -26.82 -17.11 -10.81
C GLY A 64 -25.50 -17.89 -10.84
N LYS A 65 -24.38 -17.18 -10.63
CA LYS A 65 -23.03 -17.78 -10.67
C LYS A 65 -22.51 -18.22 -9.30
N GLU A 66 -23.22 -17.88 -8.21
CA GLU A 66 -22.85 -18.19 -6.83
C GLU A 66 -21.42 -17.76 -6.48
N VAL A 67 -21.04 -16.57 -6.95
CA VAL A 67 -19.70 -16.03 -6.77
C VAL A 67 -19.47 -15.67 -5.30
N SER A 68 -18.26 -15.98 -4.80
CA SER A 68 -17.87 -15.67 -3.43
C SER A 68 -17.88 -14.16 -3.15
N GLY A 69 -17.90 -13.77 -1.87
CA GLY A 69 -17.87 -12.36 -1.49
C GLY A 69 -16.62 -11.62 -2.00
N LEU A 70 -15.45 -12.26 -1.93
CA LEU A 70 -14.17 -11.69 -2.38
C LEU A 70 -14.07 -11.61 -3.90
N ASP A 71 -14.56 -12.63 -4.61
CA ASP A 71 -14.60 -12.62 -6.08
C ASP A 71 -15.59 -11.57 -6.58
N TYR A 72 -16.74 -11.42 -5.93
CA TYR A 72 -17.66 -10.33 -6.27
C TYR A 72 -17.03 -8.96 -6.00
N GLY A 73 -16.32 -8.79 -4.88
CA GLY A 73 -15.56 -7.58 -4.59
C GLY A 73 -14.53 -7.27 -5.68
N SER A 74 -13.77 -8.27 -6.10
CA SER A 74 -12.79 -8.12 -7.19
C SER A 74 -13.47 -7.77 -8.53
N PHE A 75 -14.68 -8.27 -8.81
CA PHE A 75 -15.49 -7.84 -9.95
C PHE A 75 -15.93 -6.38 -9.81
N GLN A 76 -16.44 -5.96 -8.64
CA GLN A 76 -16.83 -4.57 -8.40
C GLN A 76 -15.66 -3.60 -8.61
N GLN A 77 -14.48 -3.96 -8.11
CA GLN A 77 -13.24 -3.21 -8.33
C GLN A 77 -12.95 -3.08 -9.83
N LEU A 78 -13.02 -4.20 -10.57
CA LEU A 78 -12.76 -4.21 -12.00
C LEU A 78 -13.74 -3.29 -12.76
N VAL A 79 -15.04 -3.35 -12.48
CA VAL A 79 -16.03 -2.48 -13.12
C VAL A 79 -15.77 -1.01 -12.76
N ALA A 80 -15.52 -0.71 -11.48
CA ALA A 80 -15.29 0.65 -10.99
C ALA A 80 -14.03 1.30 -11.58
N ARG A 81 -13.01 0.51 -11.95
CA ARG A 81 -11.83 1.00 -12.66
C ARG A 81 -12.17 1.60 -14.03
N TYR A 82 -13.13 1.02 -14.73
CA TYR A 82 -13.50 1.48 -16.07
C TYR A 82 -14.70 2.43 -16.08
N SER A 83 -15.65 2.31 -15.16
CA SER A 83 -16.75 3.24 -14.96
C SER A 83 -17.34 3.15 -13.56
N GLY A 84 -17.24 4.23 -12.78
CA GLY A 84 -17.82 4.31 -11.45
C GLY A 84 -19.35 4.32 -11.49
N ALA A 85 -19.96 5.02 -12.45
CA ALA A 85 -21.42 5.03 -12.64
C ALA A 85 -21.98 3.63 -12.94
N LEU A 86 -21.33 2.84 -13.80
CA LEU A 86 -21.71 1.46 -14.10
C LEU A 86 -21.57 0.56 -12.87
N ALA A 87 -20.44 0.65 -12.17
CA ALA A 87 -20.20 -0.14 -10.96
C ALA A 87 -21.22 0.19 -9.86
N PHE A 88 -21.55 1.47 -9.68
CA PHE A 88 -22.52 1.91 -8.69
C PHE A 88 -23.93 1.41 -9.01
N LEU A 89 -24.38 1.55 -10.26
CA LEU A 89 -25.70 1.09 -10.70
C LEU A 89 -25.82 -0.45 -10.60
N GLN A 90 -24.82 -1.20 -11.08
CA GLN A 90 -24.79 -2.65 -10.97
C GLN A 90 -24.79 -3.11 -9.50
N THR A 91 -24.11 -2.38 -8.61
CA THR A 91 -24.11 -2.69 -7.17
C THR A 91 -25.49 -2.53 -6.53
N GLN A 92 -26.30 -1.56 -6.97
CA GLN A 92 -27.70 -1.44 -6.51
C GLN A 92 -28.50 -2.69 -6.89
N HIS A 93 -28.32 -3.16 -8.13
CA HIS A 93 -29.01 -4.32 -8.64
C HIS A 93 -28.61 -5.62 -7.93
N GLN A 94 -27.31 -5.85 -7.76
CA GLN A 94 -26.82 -6.99 -6.97
C GLN A 94 -27.33 -6.96 -5.52
N SER A 95 -27.45 -5.77 -4.93
CA SER A 95 -27.97 -5.60 -3.57
C SER A 95 -29.45 -5.99 -3.48
N ALA A 96 -30.26 -5.59 -4.46
CA ALA A 96 -31.66 -6.02 -4.57
C ALA A 96 -31.76 -7.55 -4.65
N ALA A 97 -30.92 -8.18 -5.49
CA ALA A 97 -30.88 -9.64 -5.63
C ALA A 97 -30.51 -10.33 -4.31
N GLY A 98 -29.55 -9.77 -3.57
CA GLY A 98 -29.13 -10.27 -2.26
C GLY A 98 -30.25 -10.18 -1.20
N ILE A 99 -31.00 -9.07 -1.18
CA ILE A 99 -32.13 -8.90 -0.25
C ILE A 99 -33.26 -9.89 -0.58
N LEU A 100 -33.58 -10.08 -1.86
CA LEU A 100 -34.57 -11.06 -2.31
C LEU A 100 -34.16 -12.49 -1.95
N ALA A 101 -32.90 -12.85 -2.23
CA ALA A 101 -32.36 -14.18 -1.92
C ALA A 101 -32.34 -14.49 -0.42
N ALA A 102 -32.10 -13.48 0.43
CA ALA A 102 -32.13 -13.59 1.89
C ALA A 102 -33.54 -13.38 2.49
N GLY A 103 -34.56 -13.14 1.67
CA GLY A 103 -35.95 -13.00 2.07
C GLY A 103 -36.62 -14.34 2.43
N ASN A 104 -37.86 -14.26 2.89
CA ASN A 104 -38.68 -15.43 3.25
C ASN A 104 -39.92 -15.61 2.35
N ASN A 105 -39.96 -14.92 1.20
CA ASN A 105 -41.04 -15.03 0.21
C ASN A 105 -40.58 -15.84 -1.02
N PRO A 106 -40.95 -17.14 -1.12
CA PRO A 106 -40.50 -18.01 -2.22
C PRO A 106 -41.10 -17.63 -3.57
N GLN A 107 -42.29 -17.01 -3.60
CA GLN A 107 -42.94 -16.59 -4.85
C GLN A 107 -42.14 -15.44 -5.50
N LEU A 108 -41.70 -14.47 -4.70
CA LEU A 108 -40.82 -13.40 -5.19
C LEU A 108 -39.46 -13.96 -5.61
N GLN A 109 -38.87 -14.87 -4.83
CA GLN A 109 -37.60 -15.50 -5.22
C GLN A 109 -37.70 -16.17 -6.59
N GLN A 110 -38.76 -16.95 -6.83
CA GLN A 110 -39.00 -17.64 -8.09
C GLN A 110 -39.32 -16.68 -9.25
N LYS A 111 -40.05 -15.60 -8.99
CA LYS A 111 -40.39 -14.59 -10.00
C LYS A 111 -39.18 -13.76 -10.45
N TYR A 112 -38.29 -13.40 -9.53
CA TYR A 112 -37.24 -12.41 -9.80
C TYR A 112 -35.87 -13.03 -10.05
N LEU A 113 -35.36 -13.86 -9.15
CA LEU A 113 -33.95 -14.25 -9.13
C LEU A 113 -33.44 -14.89 -10.44
N PRO A 114 -34.22 -15.74 -11.16
CA PRO A 114 -33.82 -16.30 -12.46
C PRO A 114 -33.48 -15.27 -13.54
N HIS A 115 -34.05 -14.07 -13.46
CA HIS A 115 -34.02 -13.06 -14.52
C HIS A 115 -33.10 -11.87 -14.19
N MET A 116 -32.55 -11.82 -12.97
CA MET A 116 -31.72 -10.70 -12.52
C MET A 116 -30.29 -10.76 -13.08
N GLY A 117 -29.75 -11.96 -13.30
CA GLY A 117 -28.38 -12.12 -13.80
C GLY A 117 -28.20 -11.58 -15.23
N SER A 118 -29.17 -11.85 -16.11
CA SER A 118 -29.23 -11.37 -17.49
C SER A 118 -29.74 -9.94 -17.63
N GLY A 119 -30.39 -9.41 -16.59
CA GLY A 119 -31.02 -8.09 -16.64
C GLY A 119 -32.36 -8.06 -17.37
N GLU A 120 -33.00 -9.22 -17.61
CA GLU A 120 -34.40 -9.30 -18.06
C GLU A 120 -35.34 -8.63 -17.04
N ILE A 121 -35.00 -8.72 -15.75
CA ILE A 121 -35.63 -7.93 -14.69
C ILE A 121 -34.55 -7.13 -13.97
N LEU A 122 -34.67 -5.80 -14.01
CA LEU A 122 -33.78 -4.88 -13.31
C LEU A 122 -34.49 -4.24 -12.11
N LEU A 123 -33.90 -4.46 -10.94
CA LEU A 123 -34.34 -3.94 -9.65
C LEU A 123 -33.30 -3.01 -9.02
N GLY A 124 -33.76 -1.92 -8.40
CA GLY A 124 -32.94 -1.06 -7.53
C GLY A 124 -33.19 -1.30 -6.04
N VAL A 125 -32.65 -0.42 -5.20
CA VAL A 125 -32.86 -0.43 -3.75
C VAL A 125 -33.12 0.97 -3.20
N GLY A 126 -33.93 1.05 -2.15
CA GLY A 126 -34.33 2.30 -1.49
C GLY A 126 -34.52 2.12 0.01
N PHE A 127 -33.46 1.76 0.73
CA PHE A 127 -33.49 1.51 2.19
C PHE A 127 -32.43 2.28 3.00
N SER A 128 -31.69 3.19 2.35
CA SER A 128 -30.58 3.91 3.00
C SER A 128 -30.99 4.75 4.21
N HIS A 129 -32.24 5.23 4.23
CA HIS A 129 -32.83 6.00 5.32
C HIS A 129 -32.85 5.23 6.66
N LEU A 130 -32.83 3.89 6.66
CA LEU A 130 -32.79 3.08 7.88
C LEU A 130 -31.53 3.32 8.72
N ARG A 131 -30.48 3.91 8.13
CA ARG A 131 -29.23 4.28 8.84
C ARG A 131 -29.34 5.58 9.63
N ARG A 132 -30.38 6.38 9.40
CA ARG A 132 -30.59 7.66 10.09
C ARG A 132 -30.93 7.42 11.55
N ARG A 133 -30.45 8.30 12.42
CA ARG A 133 -30.87 8.37 13.83
C ARG A 133 -32.07 9.31 13.96
N GLY A 134 -32.89 9.09 14.99
CA GLY A 134 -34.08 9.89 15.28
C GLY A 134 -35.34 9.31 14.64
N GLU A 135 -36.36 10.16 14.52
CA GLU A 135 -37.68 9.76 14.01
C GLU A 135 -37.58 9.18 12.58
N PRO A 136 -38.21 8.02 12.32
CA PRO A 136 -38.22 7.44 10.99
C PRO A 136 -38.93 8.35 9.98
N ILE A 137 -38.26 8.65 8.87
CA ILE A 137 -38.83 9.47 7.78
C ILE A 137 -39.75 8.68 6.85
N ILE A 138 -39.81 7.36 7.03
CA ILE A 138 -40.73 6.45 6.34
C ILE A 138 -41.13 5.33 7.30
N THR A 139 -42.44 5.18 7.48
CA THR A 139 -43.03 4.25 8.43
C THR A 139 -43.99 3.31 7.74
N ALA A 140 -44.20 2.14 8.34
CA ALA A 140 -45.18 1.17 7.91
C ALA A 140 -45.99 0.65 9.10
N TYR A 141 -47.30 0.49 8.91
CA TYR A 141 -48.16 -0.21 9.87
C TYR A 141 -48.86 -1.39 9.20
N LYS A 142 -49.07 -2.47 9.96
CA LYS A 142 -49.71 -3.70 9.47
C LYS A 142 -51.20 -3.46 9.22
N VAL A 143 -51.70 -4.00 8.12
CA VAL A 143 -53.13 -4.11 7.81
C VAL A 143 -53.47 -5.55 7.40
N ALA A 144 -54.75 -5.86 7.23
CA ALA A 144 -55.24 -7.24 7.06
C ALA A 144 -54.58 -8.06 5.93
N SER A 145 -54.07 -7.41 4.88
CA SER A 145 -53.47 -8.09 3.71
C SER A 145 -52.14 -7.46 3.27
N GLY A 146 -51.41 -6.83 4.19
CA GLY A 146 -50.13 -6.21 3.87
C GLY A 146 -49.77 -5.07 4.83
N TYR A 147 -49.18 -4.01 4.29
CA TYR A 147 -48.71 -2.85 5.04
C TYR A 147 -49.14 -1.55 4.38
N ARG A 148 -49.31 -0.51 5.20
CA ARG A 148 -49.47 0.86 4.72
C ARG A 148 -48.22 1.66 5.01
N ILE A 149 -47.65 2.24 3.97
CA ILE A 149 -46.37 2.95 4.02
C ILE A 149 -46.62 4.44 3.82
N ASN A 150 -46.01 5.25 4.69
CA ASN A 150 -46.07 6.71 4.62
C ASN A 150 -44.68 7.30 4.81
N GLY A 151 -44.35 8.33 4.04
CA GLY A 151 -43.13 9.11 4.21
C GLY A 151 -42.29 9.19 2.94
N VAL A 152 -40.99 9.44 3.11
CA VAL A 152 -40.09 9.75 1.99
C VAL A 152 -38.89 8.82 1.99
N VAL A 153 -38.65 8.16 0.86
CA VAL A 153 -37.38 7.50 0.54
C VAL A 153 -36.49 8.53 -0.15
N PRO A 154 -35.41 9.01 0.47
CA PRO A 154 -34.67 10.17 -0.02
C PRO A 154 -33.78 9.86 -1.23
N TRP A 155 -33.25 8.65 -1.33
CA TRP A 155 -32.27 8.28 -2.34
C TRP A 155 -32.62 6.92 -2.94
N ILE A 156 -33.07 6.93 -4.19
CA ILE A 156 -33.31 5.73 -4.99
C ILE A 156 -32.66 5.94 -6.35
N THR A 157 -31.66 5.11 -6.65
CA THR A 157 -30.89 5.18 -7.89
C THR A 157 -31.47 4.22 -8.94
N GLY A 158 -31.44 4.63 -10.21
CA GLY A 158 -31.90 3.82 -11.34
C GLY A 158 -33.29 4.20 -11.86
N PHE A 159 -33.80 5.41 -11.57
CA PHE A 159 -35.09 5.86 -12.08
C PHE A 159 -35.09 5.91 -13.62
N GLY A 160 -36.04 5.22 -14.25
CA GLY A 160 -36.10 5.04 -15.71
C GLY A 160 -35.09 4.04 -16.28
N LEU A 161 -34.23 3.45 -15.44
CA LEU A 161 -33.29 2.38 -15.81
C LEU A 161 -33.75 1.02 -15.27
N PHE A 162 -34.37 1.01 -14.08
CA PHE A 162 -34.93 -0.15 -13.40
C PHE A 162 -36.46 -0.12 -13.44
N GLN A 163 -37.09 -1.29 -13.44
CA GLN A 163 -38.56 -1.41 -13.48
C GLN A 163 -39.19 -1.22 -12.09
N GLU A 164 -38.51 -1.73 -11.07
CA GLU A 164 -38.98 -1.81 -9.69
C GLU A 164 -37.79 -1.62 -8.73
N PHE A 165 -38.06 -1.44 -7.43
CA PHE A 165 -37.02 -1.37 -6.42
C PHE A 165 -37.45 -2.03 -5.12
N VAL A 166 -36.46 -2.45 -4.34
CA VAL A 166 -36.68 -2.90 -2.96
C VAL A 166 -36.84 -1.67 -2.06
N ILE A 167 -38.03 -1.49 -1.51
CA ILE A 167 -38.33 -0.47 -0.49
C ILE A 167 -38.19 -1.06 0.91
N ALA A 168 -37.81 -0.22 1.88
CA ALA A 168 -37.95 -0.53 3.29
C ALA A 168 -38.70 0.58 4.03
N ALA A 169 -39.41 0.22 5.09
CA ALA A 169 -40.12 1.15 5.96
C ALA A 169 -40.10 0.67 7.42
N THR A 170 -39.97 1.61 8.36
CA THR A 170 -39.84 1.31 9.79
C THR A 170 -41.20 0.96 10.40
N LEU A 171 -41.27 -0.12 11.17
CA LEU A 171 -42.45 -0.56 11.92
C LEU A 171 -42.48 0.06 13.33
N ASP A 172 -43.65 0.10 13.97
CA ASP A 172 -43.84 0.66 15.33
C ASP A 172 -42.93 0.03 16.39
N ASN A 173 -42.55 -1.24 16.20
CA ASN A 173 -41.64 -1.95 17.10
C ASN A 173 -40.15 -1.64 16.86
N GLY A 174 -39.83 -0.71 15.95
CA GLY A 174 -38.47 -0.35 15.54
C GLY A 174 -37.83 -1.29 14.51
N GLY A 175 -38.54 -2.36 14.10
CA GLY A 175 -38.13 -3.23 13.00
C GLY A 175 -38.37 -2.57 11.64
N ALA A 176 -38.11 -3.30 10.56
CA ALA A 176 -38.35 -2.80 9.20
C ALA A 176 -38.99 -3.86 8.31
N VAL A 177 -40.02 -3.48 7.56
CA VAL A 177 -40.57 -4.29 6.47
C VAL A 177 -39.83 -3.97 5.18
N PHE A 178 -39.44 -5.00 4.43
CA PHE A 178 -38.86 -4.89 3.10
C PHE A 178 -39.85 -5.44 2.07
N GLY A 179 -40.06 -4.72 0.97
CA GLY A 179 -40.97 -5.12 -0.10
C GLY A 179 -40.52 -4.64 -1.47
N ILE A 180 -41.26 -5.05 -2.51
CA ILE A 180 -41.08 -4.56 -3.88
C ILE A 180 -42.05 -3.41 -4.15
N ALA A 181 -41.52 -2.32 -4.71
CA ALA A 181 -42.29 -1.16 -5.13
C ALA A 181 -41.99 -0.80 -6.59
N PRO A 182 -42.96 -0.26 -7.33
CA PRO A 182 -42.80 0.12 -8.73
C PRO A 182 -41.95 1.39 -8.87
N PHE A 183 -41.13 1.46 -9.91
CA PHE A 183 -40.33 2.65 -10.24
C PHE A 183 -41.11 3.64 -11.12
N GLN A 184 -42.37 3.91 -10.77
CA GLN A 184 -43.30 4.75 -11.54
C GLN A 184 -44.29 5.47 -10.62
N ASN A 185 -44.67 6.69 -10.98
CA ASN A 185 -45.77 7.40 -10.31
C ASN A 185 -47.08 6.61 -10.46
N ILE A 186 -47.64 6.13 -9.36
CA ILE A 186 -48.86 5.31 -9.35
C ILE A 186 -49.78 5.76 -8.24
N GLN A 187 -51.06 5.89 -8.58
CA GLN A 187 -52.16 6.04 -7.65
C GLN A 187 -52.99 4.75 -7.59
N GLN A 188 -53.07 4.14 -6.41
CA GLN A 188 -53.85 2.93 -6.16
C GLN A 188 -55.32 3.27 -5.91
N ALA A 189 -56.21 2.31 -6.18
CA ALA A 189 -57.65 2.47 -6.01
C ALA A 189 -58.09 2.92 -4.61
N GLN A 190 -57.30 2.61 -3.57
CA GLN A 190 -57.56 2.99 -2.18
C GLN A 190 -56.85 4.30 -1.76
N LYS A 191 -56.65 5.22 -2.71
CA LYS A 191 -55.98 6.53 -2.52
C LYS A 191 -54.53 6.45 -2.00
N GLY A 192 -53.89 5.27 -2.08
CA GLY A 192 -52.45 5.16 -1.83
C GLY A 192 -51.69 5.67 -3.05
N GLU A 193 -50.62 6.42 -2.85
CA GLU A 193 -49.85 7.02 -3.93
C GLU A 193 -48.35 6.85 -3.69
N ILE A 194 -47.61 6.62 -4.77
CA ILE A 194 -46.16 6.77 -4.84
C ILE A 194 -45.83 7.79 -5.93
N THR A 195 -45.05 8.81 -5.58
CA THR A 195 -44.58 9.84 -6.51
C THR A 195 -43.07 10.02 -6.41
N PHE A 196 -42.45 10.38 -7.53
CA PHE A 196 -41.00 10.59 -7.62
C PHE A 196 -40.68 12.02 -8.04
N THR A 197 -39.56 12.54 -7.52
CA THR A 197 -38.98 13.80 -8.02
C THR A 197 -38.38 13.63 -9.41
N SER A 198 -38.05 14.73 -10.07
CA SER A 198 -37.09 14.68 -11.18
C SER A 198 -35.72 14.16 -10.68
N PRO A 199 -34.89 13.53 -11.55
CA PRO A 199 -33.53 13.15 -11.19
C PRO A 199 -32.74 14.32 -10.59
N ALA A 200 -32.07 14.06 -9.47
CA ALA A 200 -31.24 15.04 -8.79
C ALA A 200 -30.02 15.42 -9.64
N GLN A 201 -29.64 16.70 -9.62
CA GLN A 201 -28.40 17.18 -10.25
C GLN A 201 -27.22 16.84 -9.33
N MET A 202 -26.54 15.74 -9.63
CA MET A 202 -25.44 15.24 -8.80
C MET A 202 -24.09 15.71 -9.33
N ALA A 203 -23.17 16.00 -8.42
CA ALA A 203 -21.78 16.31 -8.77
C ALA A 203 -21.05 15.12 -9.42
N ALA A 204 -21.56 13.89 -9.27
CA ALA A 204 -20.93 12.68 -9.75
C ALA A 204 -21.99 11.58 -9.95
N MET A 205 -21.74 10.65 -10.88
CA MET A 205 -22.67 9.55 -11.20
C MET A 205 -24.08 10.04 -11.56
N ASN A 206 -24.17 11.22 -12.21
CA ASN A 206 -25.43 11.86 -12.53
C ASN A 206 -26.28 11.01 -13.50
N SER A 207 -25.64 10.27 -14.41
CA SER A 207 -26.30 9.35 -15.34
C SER A 207 -27.08 8.22 -14.67
N THR A 208 -26.87 7.96 -13.38
CA THR A 208 -27.55 6.90 -12.63
C THR A 208 -29.00 7.23 -12.25
N ASN A 209 -29.47 8.46 -12.54
CA ASN A 209 -30.84 8.93 -12.30
C ASN A 209 -31.32 8.66 -10.86
N THR A 210 -30.70 9.34 -9.89
CA THR A 210 -31.11 9.23 -8.49
C THR A 210 -32.26 10.19 -8.18
N VAL A 211 -33.31 9.68 -7.54
CA VAL A 211 -34.55 10.41 -7.19
C VAL A 211 -34.93 10.19 -5.72
N SER A 212 -35.86 11.01 -5.23
CA SER A 212 -36.61 10.73 -4.00
C SER A 212 -38.00 10.19 -4.35
N ALA A 213 -38.56 9.31 -3.51
CA ALA A 213 -39.95 8.86 -3.61
C ALA A 213 -40.74 9.29 -2.37
N THR A 214 -41.92 9.86 -2.59
CA THR A 214 -42.92 10.12 -1.55
C THR A 214 -43.99 9.05 -1.63
N LEU A 215 -44.26 8.40 -0.51
CA LEU A 215 -45.33 7.43 -0.35
C LEU A 215 -46.38 8.03 0.58
N ASP A 216 -47.60 8.19 0.07
CA ASP A 216 -48.75 8.63 0.86
C ASP A 216 -49.77 7.51 0.89
N ASN A 217 -49.98 6.95 2.09
CA ASN A 217 -50.88 5.83 2.34
C ASN A 217 -50.72 4.64 1.37
N TRP A 218 -49.49 4.40 0.90
CA TRP A 218 -49.19 3.37 -0.08
C TRP A 218 -49.46 1.98 0.48
N PHE A 219 -50.29 1.19 -0.19
CA PHE A 219 -50.53 -0.20 0.18
C PHE A 219 -49.47 -1.11 -0.43
N LEU A 220 -48.68 -1.77 0.41
CA LEU A 220 -47.80 -2.86 0.04
C LEU A 220 -48.49 -4.19 0.35
N PRO A 221 -48.99 -4.93 -0.65
CA PRO A 221 -49.64 -6.22 -0.44
C PRO A 221 -48.66 -7.25 0.13
N GLU A 222 -49.18 -8.23 0.89
CA GLU A 222 -48.36 -9.29 1.50
C GLU A 222 -47.55 -10.07 0.45
N GLU A 223 -48.08 -10.30 -0.75
CA GLU A 223 -47.35 -11.01 -1.81
C GLU A 223 -46.10 -10.27 -2.31
N PHE A 224 -46.03 -8.95 -2.09
CA PHE A 224 -44.86 -8.11 -2.41
C PHE A 224 -43.92 -7.88 -1.22
N VAL A 225 -44.23 -8.44 -0.05
CA VAL A 225 -43.33 -8.39 1.12
C VAL A 225 -42.21 -9.42 0.94
N ILE A 226 -40.96 -8.97 1.04
CA ILE A 226 -39.76 -9.80 0.92
C ILE A 226 -39.38 -10.41 2.27
N SER A 227 -39.36 -9.58 3.31
CA SER A 227 -39.06 -9.99 4.69
C SER A 227 -39.35 -8.87 5.70
N ILE A 228 -39.40 -9.26 6.98
CA ILE A 228 -39.40 -8.33 8.11
C ILE A 228 -38.07 -8.49 8.85
N LYS A 229 -37.38 -7.39 9.12
CA LYS A 229 -36.11 -7.37 9.86
C LYS A 229 -36.32 -6.83 11.28
N PRO A 230 -35.62 -7.37 12.28
CA PRO A 230 -35.72 -6.89 13.66
C PRO A 230 -35.10 -5.49 13.82
N PRO A 231 -35.41 -4.79 14.92
CA PRO A 231 -34.74 -3.54 15.27
C PRO A 231 -33.21 -3.69 15.27
N GLY A 232 -32.49 -2.66 14.80
CA GLY A 232 -31.03 -2.67 14.79
C GLY A 232 -30.37 -3.51 13.67
N TRP A 233 -31.15 -4.19 12.83
CA TRP A 233 -30.61 -5.09 11.79
C TRP A 233 -29.64 -4.39 10.83
N ILE A 234 -29.94 -3.15 10.39
CA ILE A 234 -29.10 -2.44 9.43
C ILE A 234 -27.75 -2.05 10.03
N GLN A 235 -27.71 -1.68 11.31
CA GLN A 235 -26.47 -1.35 12.03
C GLN A 235 -25.59 -2.60 12.15
N GLU A 236 -26.17 -3.76 12.49
CA GLU A 236 -25.43 -5.03 12.54
C GLU A 236 -24.95 -5.48 11.16
N ASN A 237 -25.77 -5.27 10.12
CA ASN A 237 -25.39 -5.56 8.74
C ASN A 237 -24.23 -4.68 8.26
N ASP A 238 -24.25 -3.39 8.59
CA ASP A 238 -23.17 -2.46 8.24
C ASP A 238 -21.86 -2.82 8.96
N LYS A 239 -21.91 -3.25 10.23
CA LYS A 239 -20.73 -3.74 10.95
C LYS A 239 -20.09 -4.95 10.26
N LYS A 240 -20.92 -5.90 9.79
CA LYS A 240 -20.46 -7.13 9.12
C LYS A 240 -19.84 -6.84 7.74
N ASN A 241 -20.42 -5.91 7.00
CA ASN A 241 -20.08 -5.65 5.60
C ASN A 241 -19.23 -4.40 5.39
N LEU A 242 -18.68 -3.83 6.46
CA LEU A 242 -17.98 -2.53 6.47
C LEU A 242 -16.93 -2.40 5.36
N LEU A 243 -16.11 -3.44 5.16
CA LEU A 243 -15.03 -3.43 4.17
C LEU A 243 -15.51 -3.66 2.74
N ASN A 244 -16.74 -4.12 2.49
CA ASN A 244 -17.19 -4.47 1.13
C ASN A 244 -17.23 -3.25 0.20
N ALA A 245 -17.49 -2.05 0.73
CA ALA A 245 -17.51 -0.83 -0.08
C ALA A 245 -16.11 -0.36 -0.51
N THR A 246 -15.03 -0.96 0.01
CA THR A 246 -13.63 -0.61 -0.36
C THR A 246 -13.28 -1.02 -1.77
N PHE A 247 -13.89 -2.09 -2.32
CA PHE A 247 -13.62 -2.54 -3.68
C PHE A 247 -13.96 -1.49 -4.74
N LEU A 248 -15.06 -0.75 -4.54
CA LEU A 248 -15.40 0.39 -5.41
C LEU A 248 -14.35 1.49 -5.36
N ALA A 249 -13.85 1.80 -4.15
CA ALA A 249 -12.79 2.78 -3.95
C ALA A 249 -11.48 2.33 -4.59
N PHE A 250 -11.10 1.06 -4.46
CA PHE A 250 -9.93 0.49 -5.13
C PHE A 250 -10.03 0.56 -6.65
N GLY A 251 -11.20 0.30 -7.23
CA GLY A 251 -11.39 0.42 -8.68
C GLY A 251 -11.19 1.88 -9.12
N CYS A 252 -11.81 2.81 -8.40
CA CYS A 252 -11.62 4.25 -8.64
C CYS A 252 -10.15 4.69 -8.51
N ALA A 253 -9.42 4.16 -7.52
CA ALA A 253 -8.01 4.41 -7.34
C ALA A 253 -7.18 3.86 -8.51
N GLU A 254 -7.46 2.63 -8.97
CA GLU A 254 -6.82 2.07 -10.17
C GLU A 254 -7.11 2.91 -11.42
N ALA A 255 -8.32 3.45 -11.57
CA ALA A 255 -8.66 4.39 -12.65
C ALA A 255 -7.82 5.67 -12.58
N GLY A 256 -7.57 6.18 -11.38
CA GLY A 256 -6.70 7.34 -11.17
C GLY A 256 -5.24 7.03 -11.52
N LEU A 257 -4.73 5.86 -11.13
CA LEU A 257 -3.40 5.39 -11.53
C LEU A 257 -3.28 5.22 -13.05
N ASP A 258 -4.31 4.72 -13.73
CA ASP A 258 -4.32 4.62 -15.20
C ASP A 258 -4.19 6.00 -15.85
N VAL A 259 -4.85 7.02 -15.30
CA VAL A 259 -4.71 8.41 -15.75
C VAL A 259 -3.29 8.93 -15.49
N ILE A 260 -2.73 8.73 -14.31
CA ILE A 260 -1.36 9.18 -13.97
C ILE A 260 -0.34 8.54 -14.92
N GLN A 261 -0.44 7.23 -15.16
CA GLN A 261 0.43 6.51 -16.10
C GLN A 261 0.27 7.04 -17.53
N ALA A 262 -0.96 7.29 -17.99
CA ALA A 262 -1.21 7.85 -19.31
C ALA A 262 -0.61 9.26 -19.46
N GLU A 263 -0.67 10.09 -18.42
CA GLU A 263 -0.05 11.41 -18.42
C GLU A 263 1.48 11.34 -18.37
N PHE A 264 2.07 10.39 -17.63
CA PHE A 264 3.51 10.12 -17.71
C PHE A 264 3.92 9.72 -19.12
N ASN A 265 3.19 8.81 -19.77
CA ASN A 265 3.51 8.38 -21.14
C ASN A 265 3.44 9.53 -22.15
N LYS A 266 2.61 10.55 -21.92
CA LYS A 266 2.51 11.74 -22.77
C LYS A 266 3.58 12.79 -22.47
N LYS A 267 3.92 13.00 -21.20
CA LYS A 267 4.75 14.12 -20.73
C LYS A 267 6.20 13.74 -20.45
N SER A 268 6.46 12.46 -20.16
CA SER A 268 7.78 11.90 -19.81
C SER A 268 8.48 12.63 -18.64
N LEU A 269 7.70 13.08 -17.66
CA LEU A 269 8.21 13.74 -16.45
C LEU A 269 8.35 12.72 -15.31
N PHE A 270 9.58 12.43 -14.88
CA PHE A 270 9.86 11.37 -13.90
C PHE A 270 9.12 11.52 -12.57
N PHE A 271 8.87 12.74 -12.08
CA PHE A 271 8.09 12.92 -10.85
C PHE A 271 6.64 12.40 -10.95
N ILE A 272 6.07 12.27 -12.16
CA ILE A 272 4.76 11.67 -12.38
C ILE A 272 4.87 10.14 -12.25
N GLU A 273 5.95 9.55 -12.75
CA GLU A 273 6.26 8.13 -12.59
C GLU A 273 6.54 7.77 -11.13
N ASP A 274 7.31 8.58 -10.42
CA ASP A 274 7.56 8.40 -8.98
C ASP A 274 6.25 8.42 -8.17
N ALA A 275 5.36 9.37 -8.48
CA ALA A 275 4.04 9.44 -7.87
C ALA A 275 3.20 8.20 -8.20
N PHE A 276 3.20 7.74 -9.45
CA PHE A 276 2.52 6.50 -9.86
C PHE A 276 3.02 5.29 -9.08
N ILE A 277 4.34 5.08 -9.03
CA ILE A 277 4.98 3.95 -8.35
C ILE A 277 4.64 3.96 -6.85
N SER A 278 4.80 5.11 -6.20
CA SER A 278 4.54 5.28 -4.77
C SER A 278 3.07 5.01 -4.42
N LEU A 279 2.14 5.63 -5.14
CA LEU A 279 0.71 5.47 -4.92
C LEU A 279 0.22 4.06 -5.25
N GLN A 280 0.75 3.43 -6.30
CA GLN A 280 0.45 2.05 -6.64
C GLN A 280 0.92 1.08 -5.54
N ALA A 281 2.11 1.30 -4.99
CA ALA A 281 2.63 0.50 -3.89
C ALA A 281 1.76 0.64 -2.63
N GLU A 282 1.37 1.87 -2.27
CA GLU A 282 0.44 2.09 -1.14
C GLU A 282 -0.93 1.45 -1.37
N LEU A 283 -1.50 1.55 -2.58
CA LEU A 283 -2.78 0.92 -2.92
C LEU A 283 -2.71 -0.60 -2.78
N LYS A 284 -1.60 -1.21 -3.21
CA LYS A 284 -1.36 -2.65 -3.03
C LYS A 284 -1.31 -3.04 -1.56
N ARG A 285 -0.64 -2.26 -0.70
CA ARG A 285 -0.59 -2.48 0.76
C ARG A 285 -1.99 -2.40 1.37
N CYS A 286 -2.69 -1.29 1.13
CA CYS A 286 -4.05 -1.05 1.62
C CYS A 286 -5.02 -2.19 1.23
N ARG A 287 -4.97 -2.60 -0.04
CA ARG A 287 -5.78 -3.71 -0.56
C ARG A 287 -5.44 -5.04 0.11
N SER A 288 -4.16 -5.33 0.31
CA SER A 288 -3.72 -6.59 0.93
C SER A 288 -4.20 -6.67 2.38
N ALA A 289 -4.03 -5.60 3.15
CA ALA A 289 -4.49 -5.49 4.52
C ALA A 289 -6.02 -5.65 4.65
N ILE A 290 -6.79 -5.09 3.71
CA ILE A 290 -8.26 -5.23 3.68
C ILE A 290 -8.68 -6.66 3.34
N ILE A 291 -8.06 -7.30 2.35
CA ILE A 291 -8.38 -8.69 1.98
C ILE A 291 -8.08 -9.63 3.15
N GLU A 292 -6.93 -9.45 3.81
CA GLU A 292 -6.56 -10.21 5.00
C GLU A 292 -7.58 -10.01 6.13
N ALA A 293 -7.96 -8.77 6.42
CA ALA A 293 -8.97 -8.42 7.41
C ALA A 293 -10.38 -8.95 7.09
N GLN A 294 -10.69 -9.27 5.83
CA GLN A 294 -11.95 -9.92 5.44
C GLN A 294 -11.90 -11.44 5.62
N GLN A 295 -10.72 -12.05 5.57
CA GLN A 295 -10.52 -13.50 5.74
C GLN A 295 -10.31 -13.87 7.21
N GLN A 296 -9.75 -12.96 8.00
CA GLN A 296 -9.50 -13.14 9.43
C GLN A 296 -10.54 -12.42 10.29
N GLN A 297 -10.70 -12.87 11.53
CA GLN A 297 -11.51 -12.16 12.51
C GLN A 297 -10.68 -11.05 13.13
N VAL A 298 -10.80 -9.84 12.57
CA VAL A 298 -10.18 -8.63 13.11
C VAL A 298 -11.19 -7.74 13.85
N GLU A 299 -10.68 -6.97 14.81
CA GLU A 299 -11.45 -6.03 15.61
C GLU A 299 -12.17 -4.97 14.76
N PHE A 300 -13.32 -4.50 15.23
CA PHE A 300 -14.15 -3.53 14.51
C PHE A 300 -13.42 -2.21 14.25
N GLU A 301 -12.63 -1.75 15.22
CA GLU A 301 -11.83 -0.51 15.09
C GLU A 301 -10.81 -0.63 13.96
N ARG A 302 -10.11 -1.76 13.86
CA ARG A 302 -9.17 -2.02 12.76
C ARG A 302 -9.87 -1.96 11.39
N LYS A 303 -11.10 -2.47 11.28
CA LYS A 303 -11.89 -2.37 10.04
C LYS A 303 -12.25 -0.92 9.70
N LEU A 304 -12.58 -0.10 10.70
CA LEU A 304 -12.83 1.33 10.50
C LEU A 304 -11.59 2.05 9.96
N GLN A 305 -10.43 1.80 10.55
CA GLN A 305 -9.16 2.40 10.13
C GLN A 305 -8.76 1.96 8.71
N LEU A 306 -8.93 0.69 8.37
CA LEU A 306 -8.70 0.19 7.00
C LEU A 306 -9.65 0.83 5.99
N ARG A 307 -10.94 0.98 6.34
CA ARG A 307 -11.92 1.67 5.49
C ARG A 307 -11.58 3.14 5.28
N ALA A 308 -11.15 3.83 6.35
CA ALA A 308 -10.69 5.22 6.28
C ALA A 308 -9.44 5.35 5.40
N TRP A 309 -8.48 4.41 5.51
CA TRP A 309 -7.29 4.38 4.65
C TRP A 309 -7.67 4.24 3.17
N ALA A 310 -8.55 3.30 2.82
CA ALA A 310 -8.99 3.15 1.43
C ALA A 310 -9.66 4.42 0.88
N ILE A 311 -10.48 5.11 1.68
CA ILE A 311 -11.16 6.36 1.29
C ILE A 311 -10.15 7.50 1.06
N ASP A 312 -9.25 7.73 2.01
CA ASP A 312 -8.21 8.75 1.93
C ASP A 312 -7.29 8.51 0.72
N LEU A 313 -6.79 7.28 0.58
CA LEU A 313 -5.88 6.91 -0.50
C LEU A 313 -6.53 7.07 -1.88
N THR A 314 -7.80 6.66 -2.03
CA THR A 314 -8.55 6.85 -3.28
C THR A 314 -8.66 8.33 -3.63
N SER A 315 -8.95 9.18 -2.63
CA SER A 315 -9.05 10.63 -2.83
C SER A 315 -7.70 11.26 -3.21
N ARG A 316 -6.60 10.83 -2.57
CA ARG A 316 -5.23 11.27 -2.91
C ARG A 316 -4.81 10.85 -4.31
N ILE A 317 -5.10 9.62 -4.71
CA ILE A 317 -4.79 9.12 -6.05
C ILE A 317 -5.60 9.88 -7.11
N ALA A 318 -6.90 10.08 -6.89
CA ALA A 318 -7.73 10.83 -7.81
C ALA A 318 -7.27 12.30 -7.93
N HIS A 319 -6.83 12.91 -6.83
CA HIS A 319 -6.24 14.25 -6.86
C HIS A 319 -4.91 14.26 -7.61
N ALA A 320 -4.04 13.27 -7.40
CA ALA A 320 -2.79 13.14 -8.15
C ALA A 320 -3.04 12.98 -9.66
N ALA A 321 -4.10 12.27 -10.06
CA ALA A 321 -4.51 12.17 -11.47
C ALA A 321 -4.90 13.53 -12.06
N VAL A 322 -5.63 14.37 -11.30
CA VAL A 322 -5.95 15.76 -11.67
C VAL A 322 -4.67 16.59 -11.78
N THR A 323 -3.77 16.52 -10.80
CA THR A 323 -2.49 17.24 -10.81
C THR A 323 -1.63 16.84 -12.01
N ALA A 324 -1.48 15.54 -12.27
CA ALA A 324 -0.74 15.00 -13.40
C ALA A 324 -1.35 15.44 -14.74
N SER A 325 -2.67 15.62 -14.81
CA SER A 325 -3.38 16.09 -16.02
C SER A 325 -3.34 17.61 -16.20
N SER A 326 -2.95 18.37 -15.17
CA SER A 326 -2.85 19.84 -15.19
C SER A 326 -4.17 20.51 -15.61
N GLY A 327 -4.15 21.64 -16.30
CA GLY A 327 -5.36 22.38 -16.69
C GLY A 327 -6.38 21.57 -17.52
N ALA A 328 -5.93 20.55 -18.26
CA ALA A 328 -6.80 19.67 -19.03
C ALA A 328 -7.74 18.82 -18.16
N ALA A 329 -7.48 18.72 -16.85
CA ALA A 329 -8.43 18.12 -15.92
C ALA A 329 -9.76 18.87 -15.88
N ASN A 330 -9.81 20.18 -16.15
CA ASN A 330 -11.06 20.95 -16.03
C ASN A 330 -12.08 20.72 -17.15
N TYR A 331 -11.72 20.02 -18.23
CA TYR A 331 -12.69 19.67 -19.27
C TYR A 331 -13.69 18.62 -18.73
N SER A 332 -14.98 18.77 -19.05
CA SER A 332 -16.04 17.85 -18.59
C SER A 332 -15.79 16.40 -19.01
N LEU A 333 -15.18 16.21 -20.18
CA LEU A 333 -14.81 14.91 -20.73
C LEU A 333 -13.40 14.45 -20.32
N SER A 334 -12.79 15.05 -19.30
CA SER A 334 -11.49 14.61 -18.78
C SER A 334 -11.66 13.39 -17.87
N ALA A 335 -10.91 12.32 -18.16
CA ALA A 335 -10.91 11.12 -17.33
C ALA A 335 -10.45 11.41 -15.89
N ALA A 336 -9.48 12.32 -15.72
CA ALA A 336 -8.99 12.72 -14.40
C ALA A 336 -10.10 13.34 -13.53
N GLN A 337 -10.91 14.21 -14.12
CA GLN A 337 -12.00 14.87 -13.43
C GLN A 337 -13.18 13.94 -13.18
N ARG A 338 -13.48 13.03 -14.11
CA ARG A 338 -14.45 11.95 -13.86
C ARG A 338 -14.04 11.13 -12.63
N VAL A 339 -12.81 10.61 -12.60
CA VAL A 339 -12.31 9.80 -11.49
C VAL A 339 -12.33 10.59 -10.16
N TYR A 340 -11.98 11.87 -10.19
CA TYR A 340 -12.05 12.73 -9.00
C TYR A 340 -13.49 12.90 -8.47
N ARG A 341 -14.47 13.06 -9.36
CA ARG A 341 -15.90 13.09 -9.00
C ARG A 341 -16.40 11.74 -8.51
N GLU A 342 -16.00 10.64 -9.14
CA GLU A 342 -16.34 9.28 -8.70
C GLU A 342 -15.81 8.99 -7.28
N ALA A 343 -14.58 9.43 -6.97
CA ALA A 343 -14.00 9.31 -5.63
C ALA A 343 -14.86 10.00 -4.55
N LEU A 344 -15.47 11.15 -4.86
CA LEU A 344 -16.41 11.83 -3.96
C LEU A 344 -17.60 10.94 -3.57
N VAL A 345 -18.16 10.17 -4.51
CA VAL A 345 -19.29 9.25 -4.20
C VAL A 345 -18.82 8.06 -3.37
N PHE A 346 -17.65 7.49 -3.70
CA PHE A 346 -17.15 6.32 -2.99
C PHE A 346 -16.69 6.62 -1.56
N THR A 347 -16.33 7.88 -1.27
CA THR A 347 -16.15 8.38 0.10
C THR A 347 -17.41 8.21 0.93
N VAL A 348 -18.57 8.64 0.41
CA VAL A 348 -19.84 8.65 1.18
C VAL A 348 -20.66 7.36 1.05
N THR A 349 -20.18 6.39 0.27
CA THR A 349 -20.88 5.11 0.06
C THR A 349 -20.80 4.24 1.31
N GLY A 350 -21.96 3.90 1.87
CA GLY A 350 -22.06 3.11 3.10
C GLY A 350 -21.59 3.87 4.34
N GLN A 351 -21.62 5.20 4.31
CA GLN A 351 -21.12 6.05 5.39
C GLN A 351 -21.94 5.86 6.67
N SER A 352 -21.25 5.50 7.75
CA SER A 352 -21.76 5.58 9.13
C SER A 352 -21.03 6.68 9.90
N SER A 353 -21.55 7.08 11.06
CA SER A 353 -20.87 8.05 11.93
C SER A 353 -19.48 7.57 12.35
N ALA A 354 -19.30 6.26 12.60
CA ALA A 354 -18.01 5.69 12.98
C ALA A 354 -17.00 5.74 11.81
N ILE A 355 -17.44 5.43 10.58
CA ILE A 355 -16.58 5.57 9.40
C ILE A 355 -16.24 7.05 9.18
N MET A 356 -17.17 7.96 9.47
CA MET A 356 -16.98 9.40 9.30
C MET A 356 -15.91 9.90 10.26
N GLU A 357 -16.01 9.54 11.52
CA GLU A 357 -15.03 9.83 12.56
C GLU A 357 -13.64 9.29 12.19
N ALA A 358 -13.52 8.00 11.83
CA ALA A 358 -12.25 7.42 11.43
C ALA A 358 -11.64 8.09 10.18
N THR A 359 -12.48 8.42 9.20
CA THR A 359 -12.04 9.13 7.98
C THR A 359 -11.55 10.54 8.31
N LEU A 360 -12.29 11.30 9.13
CA LEU A 360 -11.89 12.64 9.55
C LEU A 360 -10.63 12.63 10.43
N ALA A 361 -10.48 11.63 11.31
CA ALA A 361 -9.26 11.46 12.11
C ALA A 361 -8.04 11.23 11.21
N ARG A 362 -8.17 10.40 10.16
CA ARG A 362 -7.10 10.18 9.19
C ARG A 362 -6.79 11.45 8.39
N LEU A 363 -7.81 12.15 7.88
CA LEU A 363 -7.63 13.36 7.09
C LEU A 363 -7.01 14.51 7.90
N THR A 364 -7.24 14.56 9.21
CA THR A 364 -6.62 15.54 10.12
C THR A 364 -5.26 15.08 10.65
N ARG A 365 -4.77 13.90 10.24
CA ARG A 365 -3.52 13.26 10.73
C ARG A 365 -3.50 13.04 12.26
N ASN A 366 -4.67 12.93 12.85
CA ASN A 366 -4.86 12.61 14.28
C ASN A 366 -5.11 11.11 14.51
N ALA A 367 -5.25 10.32 13.44
CA ALA A 367 -5.30 8.87 13.56
C ALA A 367 -3.91 8.34 13.98
N PRO A 368 -3.82 7.40 14.93
CA PRO A 368 -2.57 6.67 15.15
C PRO A 368 -2.17 6.05 13.82
N ASP A 369 -0.96 6.36 13.35
CA ASP A 369 -0.47 5.87 12.07
C ASP A 369 -0.58 4.35 12.05
N LEU A 370 -1.54 3.82 11.26
CA LEU A 370 -1.57 2.41 10.92
C LEU A 370 -0.26 1.98 10.23
N GLU A 371 0.51 2.93 9.72
CA GLU A 371 1.86 2.71 9.24
C GLU A 371 2.78 2.23 10.38
N GLN A 372 2.64 2.69 11.62
CA GLN A 372 3.50 2.29 12.73
C GLN A 372 3.24 0.87 13.24
N GLU A 373 2.02 0.33 13.15
CA GLU A 373 1.73 -1.07 13.51
C GLU A 373 2.03 -2.07 12.37
N GLU A 374 1.98 -1.64 11.11
CA GLU A 374 2.44 -2.45 9.96
C GLU A 374 3.92 -2.28 9.62
N THR A 375 4.65 -1.37 10.28
CA THR A 375 6.13 -1.30 10.20
C THR A 375 6.78 -2.59 10.75
N ILE A 376 6.01 -3.47 11.41
CA ILE A 376 6.45 -4.80 11.85
C ILE A 376 6.31 -5.86 10.71
N LEU A 377 5.68 -5.54 9.57
CA LEU A 377 5.47 -6.47 8.45
C LEU A 377 5.80 -5.91 7.04
N GLN A 378 6.24 -4.66 6.89
CA GLN A 378 6.55 -4.05 5.58
C GLN A 378 8.01 -4.16 5.13
N ASP A 379 8.49 -5.39 5.07
CA ASP A 379 9.65 -5.75 4.26
C ASP A 379 9.15 -6.62 3.09
N LYS A 380 8.65 -5.98 2.01
CA LYS A 380 8.46 -6.54 0.64
C LYS A 380 7.79 -5.58 -0.37
N ASN A 381 8.54 -4.58 -0.82
CA ASN A 381 8.87 -4.53 -2.25
C ASN A 381 10.40 -4.37 -2.31
N PRO A 382 11.17 -5.47 -2.35
CA PRO A 382 12.58 -5.49 -1.95
C PRO A 382 13.56 -4.76 -2.90
N ASN A 383 13.05 -3.96 -3.85
CA ASN A 383 13.83 -3.52 -5.02
C ASN A 383 13.83 -2.00 -5.28
N LEU A 384 13.27 -1.17 -4.41
CA LEU A 384 13.29 0.29 -4.59
C LEU A 384 14.04 0.96 -3.44
N ILE A 385 15.17 1.59 -3.76
CA ILE A 385 15.96 2.41 -2.84
C ILE A 385 15.62 3.87 -3.14
N SER A 386 14.97 4.55 -2.20
CA SER A 386 14.70 5.99 -2.30
C SER A 386 15.71 6.76 -1.46
N TYR A 387 16.24 7.86 -1.99
CA TYR A 387 17.21 8.71 -1.29
C TYR A 387 17.08 10.16 -1.72
N SER A 388 17.44 11.06 -0.83
CA SER A 388 17.51 12.50 -1.04
C SER A 388 18.92 12.99 -1.29
N ARG A 389 19.92 12.25 -0.77
CA ARG A 389 21.33 12.59 -0.90
C ARG A 389 22.20 11.34 -0.94
N VAL A 390 23.32 11.45 -1.63
CA VAL A 390 24.37 10.42 -1.67
C VAL A 390 25.62 10.97 -0.99
N VAL A 391 26.21 10.20 -0.10
CA VAL A 391 27.44 10.53 0.63
C VAL A 391 28.50 9.49 0.30
N HIS A 392 29.70 9.93 -0.07
CA HIS A 392 30.86 9.04 -0.16
C HIS A 392 31.35 8.72 1.24
N LEU A 393 31.39 7.44 1.60
CA LEU A 393 31.97 6.97 2.87
C LEU A 393 33.38 6.41 2.71
N SER A 394 33.99 6.58 1.53
CA SER A 394 35.37 6.16 1.27
C SER A 394 36.34 7.33 1.15
N HIS A 395 37.53 7.17 1.71
CA HIS A 395 38.64 8.09 1.48
C HIS A 395 39.12 8.04 0.02
N VAL A 396 39.58 9.18 -0.48
CA VAL A 396 40.32 9.23 -1.76
C VAL A 396 41.64 8.48 -1.59
N ILE A 397 41.97 7.63 -2.56
CA ILE A 397 43.21 6.85 -2.53
C ILE A 397 44.33 7.66 -3.18
N ASP A 398 45.37 7.92 -2.41
CA ASP A 398 46.63 8.50 -2.86
C ASP A 398 47.82 7.76 -2.22
N THR A 399 49.06 8.19 -2.50
CA THR A 399 50.28 7.51 -2.03
C THR A 399 50.60 7.73 -0.56
N ASN A 400 49.89 8.64 0.12
CA ASN A 400 50.13 9.06 1.49
C ASN A 400 49.01 8.61 2.46
N ILE A 401 48.14 7.70 2.04
CA ILE A 401 47.13 7.12 2.94
C ILE A 401 47.80 6.40 4.13
N PRO A 402 47.20 6.42 5.33
CA PRO A 402 47.63 5.55 6.43
C PRO A 402 47.65 4.08 5.99
N ARG A 403 48.74 3.39 6.36
CA ARG A 403 49.01 2.02 5.91
C ARG A 403 49.60 1.19 7.05
N TRP A 404 49.07 -0.01 7.24
CA TRP A 404 49.64 -0.99 8.16
C TRP A 404 51.14 -1.21 7.87
N GLU A 405 51.92 -1.31 8.95
CA GLU A 405 53.36 -1.53 8.82
C GLU A 405 53.63 -2.90 8.19
N GLY A 406 54.24 -2.91 7.00
CA GLY A 406 54.52 -4.12 6.22
C GLY A 406 53.56 -4.38 5.07
N ASP A 407 52.43 -3.69 5.00
CA ASP A 407 51.47 -3.85 3.90
C ASP A 407 52.00 -3.28 2.57
N PRO A 408 51.51 -3.76 1.42
CA PRO A 408 51.88 -3.21 0.11
C PRO A 408 51.58 -1.70 0.01
N ILE A 409 52.51 -0.92 -0.56
CA ILE A 409 52.31 0.52 -0.82
C ILE A 409 51.32 0.76 -1.96
N VAL A 410 50.67 1.93 -1.92
CA VAL A 410 49.95 2.47 -3.08
C VAL A 410 50.97 3.09 -4.03
N GLU A 411 51.02 2.59 -5.26
CA GLU A 411 51.83 3.14 -6.34
C GLU A 411 50.95 3.53 -7.51
N PHE A 412 51.38 4.59 -8.20
CA PHE A 412 50.77 5.00 -9.44
C PHE A 412 51.87 5.36 -10.44
N GLU A 413 51.68 4.90 -11.67
CA GLU A 413 52.59 5.15 -12.78
C GLU A 413 51.82 5.70 -13.97
N THR A 414 52.26 6.84 -14.49
CA THR A 414 51.69 7.39 -15.73
C THR A 414 52.16 6.55 -16.91
N VAL A 415 51.22 5.94 -17.62
CA VAL A 415 51.47 5.08 -18.79
C VAL A 415 51.28 5.85 -20.10
N ALA A 416 50.38 6.84 -20.10
CA ALA A 416 50.18 7.76 -21.22
C ALA A 416 49.78 9.14 -20.69
N ASP A 417 50.28 10.18 -21.34
CA ASP A 417 49.93 11.58 -21.08
C ASP A 417 49.05 12.16 -22.19
N LEU A 418 48.17 13.08 -21.80
CA LEU A 418 47.21 13.70 -22.71
C LEU A 418 47.90 14.45 -23.86
N GLN A 419 49.04 15.09 -23.63
CA GLN A 419 49.73 15.90 -24.64
C GLN A 419 50.37 15.04 -25.73
N GLU A 420 50.93 13.88 -25.37
CA GLU A 420 51.65 13.03 -26.31
C GLU A 420 50.76 11.98 -26.99
N GLN A 421 49.87 11.34 -26.22
CA GLN A 421 49.06 10.22 -26.73
C GLN A 421 47.59 10.60 -26.97
N GLY A 422 47.15 11.81 -26.58
CA GLY A 422 45.77 12.26 -26.72
C GLY A 422 44.81 11.71 -25.66
N TYR A 423 45.32 11.00 -24.64
CA TYR A 423 44.56 10.55 -23.48
C TYR A 423 45.47 10.38 -22.26
N TYR A 424 44.91 10.55 -21.06
CA TYR A 424 45.63 10.34 -19.80
C TYR A 424 45.31 8.94 -19.24
N LEU A 425 46.34 8.15 -18.95
CA LEU A 425 46.20 6.80 -18.39
C LEU A 425 47.28 6.52 -17.36
N ARG A 426 46.88 5.93 -16.23
CA ARG A 426 47.80 5.44 -15.20
C ARG A 426 47.62 3.94 -14.95
N ARG A 427 48.72 3.28 -14.61
CA ARG A 427 48.75 2.00 -13.90
C ARG A 427 48.78 2.29 -12.40
N PHE A 428 48.15 1.43 -11.59
CA PHE A 428 48.24 1.51 -10.14
C PHE A 428 48.37 0.12 -9.50
N SER A 429 48.94 0.07 -8.29
CA SER A 429 49.01 -1.10 -7.41
C SER A 429 48.80 -0.69 -5.96
N MET A 430 48.17 -1.55 -5.16
CA MET A 430 47.92 -1.34 -3.72
C MET A 430 47.63 -2.67 -3.02
N GLY A 431 47.65 -2.69 -1.69
CA GLY A 431 47.21 -3.84 -0.89
C GLY A 431 45.70 -4.02 -0.92
N GLU A 432 45.22 -5.24 -0.62
CA GLU A 432 43.78 -5.53 -0.57
C GLU A 432 43.06 -4.80 0.57
N HIS A 433 43.80 -4.48 1.64
CA HIS A 433 43.31 -3.82 2.87
C HIS A 433 43.78 -2.36 2.95
N SER A 434 43.88 -1.70 1.80
CA SER A 434 44.32 -0.30 1.69
C SER A 434 43.12 0.66 1.64
N ALA A 435 43.28 1.82 2.28
CA ALA A 435 42.23 2.86 2.38
C ALA A 435 40.92 2.32 2.98
N THR A 436 39.78 2.89 2.58
CA THR A 436 38.48 2.30 2.87
C THR A 436 38.35 0.97 2.16
N HIS A 437 38.12 -0.10 2.92
CA HIS A 437 38.13 -1.46 2.38
C HIS A 437 37.10 -2.36 3.09
N ILE A 438 36.88 -3.52 2.48
CA ILE A 438 36.06 -4.61 3.02
C ILE A 438 36.93 -5.84 3.28
N ASN A 439 36.79 -6.41 4.48
CA ASN A 439 37.44 -7.67 4.84
C ASN A 439 36.56 -8.87 4.43
N ALA A 440 37.18 -9.95 3.94
CA ALA A 440 36.52 -11.22 3.64
C ALA A 440 36.92 -12.32 4.65
N PRO A 441 36.05 -13.33 4.90
CA PRO A 441 36.31 -14.42 5.85
C PRO A 441 37.65 -15.14 5.68
N VAL A 442 38.11 -15.32 4.43
CA VAL A 442 39.38 -16.00 4.15
C VAL A 442 40.61 -15.30 4.78
N SER A 443 40.51 -14.01 5.15
CA SER A 443 41.56 -13.30 5.88
C SER A 443 41.86 -13.90 7.26
N PHE A 444 40.83 -14.46 7.92
CA PHE A 444 40.94 -14.89 9.32
C PHE A 444 40.56 -16.37 9.53
N HIS A 445 39.85 -16.98 8.57
CA HIS A 445 39.35 -18.35 8.63
C HIS A 445 39.76 -19.11 7.36
N GLY A 446 40.49 -20.22 7.51
CA GLY A 446 41.11 -20.94 6.38
C GLY A 446 40.12 -21.56 5.38
N ASP A 447 38.88 -21.80 5.79
CA ASP A 447 37.76 -22.26 4.97
C ASP A 447 36.76 -21.15 4.63
N GLY A 448 37.08 -19.90 4.99
CA GLY A 448 36.29 -18.72 4.70
C GLY A 448 36.19 -18.43 3.20
N ILE A 449 35.09 -17.79 2.79
CA ILE A 449 34.94 -17.36 1.40
C ILE A 449 35.82 -16.13 1.11
N ALA A 450 36.31 -16.06 -0.13
CA ALA A 450 37.03 -14.89 -0.66
C ALA A 450 36.08 -13.79 -1.15
N ILE A 451 36.61 -12.57 -1.34
CA ILE A 451 35.80 -11.40 -1.69
C ILE A 451 35.01 -11.55 -3.01
N ASP A 452 35.55 -12.25 -4.00
CA ASP A 452 34.89 -12.47 -5.30
C ASP A 452 33.64 -13.36 -5.23
N ARG A 453 33.42 -14.01 -4.09
CA ARG A 453 32.30 -14.89 -3.78
C ARG A 453 31.13 -14.20 -3.10
N TYR A 454 31.25 -12.94 -2.69
CA TYR A 454 30.12 -12.17 -2.17
C TYR A 454 29.08 -11.94 -3.29
N PRO A 455 27.80 -12.31 -3.07
CA PRO A 455 26.76 -12.06 -4.06
C PRO A 455 26.42 -10.56 -4.09
N ALA A 456 26.06 -10.04 -5.28
CA ALA A 456 25.90 -8.60 -5.48
C ALA A 456 24.81 -7.96 -4.60
N ASP A 457 23.75 -8.70 -4.28
CA ASP A 457 22.67 -8.27 -3.39
C ASP A 457 23.11 -8.15 -1.93
N SER A 458 24.15 -8.86 -1.50
CA SER A 458 24.74 -8.72 -0.16
C SER A 458 25.56 -7.44 0.03
N LEU A 459 25.82 -6.68 -1.05
CA LEU A 459 26.60 -5.44 -1.02
C LEU A 459 25.72 -4.18 -1.01
N VAL A 460 24.39 -4.36 -0.91
CA VAL A 460 23.41 -3.28 -0.80
C VAL A 460 22.56 -3.54 0.45
N LEU A 461 22.78 -2.77 1.51
CA LEU A 461 22.26 -3.08 2.84
C LEU A 461 21.75 -1.82 3.54
N SER A 462 20.72 -1.97 4.36
CA SER A 462 20.36 -0.91 5.32
C SER A 462 21.45 -0.77 6.38
N ALA A 463 21.65 0.44 6.88
CA ALA A 463 22.61 0.73 7.94
C ALA A 463 22.02 1.64 9.02
N VAL A 464 22.64 1.60 10.19
CA VAL A 464 22.40 2.52 11.32
C VAL A 464 23.72 3.13 11.75
N LEU A 465 23.70 4.36 12.25
CA LEU A 465 24.88 5.04 12.77
C LEU A 465 24.79 5.16 14.30
N ILE A 466 25.76 4.60 15.01
CA ILE A 466 25.98 4.83 16.43
C ILE A 466 27.17 5.79 16.57
N ASP A 467 26.97 6.90 17.28
CA ASP A 467 28.01 7.91 17.50
C ASP A 467 28.54 7.82 18.93
N ILE A 468 29.81 7.47 19.06
CA ILE A 468 30.52 7.43 20.35
C ILE A 468 31.67 8.45 20.41
N SER A 469 31.73 9.41 19.47
CA SER A 469 32.89 10.30 19.35
C SER A 469 33.16 11.12 20.60
N SER A 470 32.12 11.46 21.37
CA SER A 470 32.27 12.16 22.65
C SER A 470 33.00 11.33 23.71
N SER A 471 32.75 10.02 23.76
CA SER A 471 33.45 9.10 24.68
C SER A 471 34.89 8.87 24.24
N VAL A 472 35.11 8.74 22.92
CA VAL A 472 36.43 8.57 22.31
C VAL A 472 37.33 9.79 22.51
N ALA A 473 36.77 11.00 22.48
CA ALA A 473 37.51 12.23 22.75
C ALA A 473 38.09 12.27 24.18
N ILE A 474 37.49 11.53 25.12
CA ILE A 474 37.97 11.40 26.51
C ILE A 474 38.93 10.22 26.64
N ASN A 475 38.61 9.10 26.01
CA ASN A 475 39.42 7.88 26.04
C ASN A 475 39.63 7.35 24.60
N PRO A 476 40.84 7.46 24.03
CA PRO A 476 41.12 6.98 22.68
C PRO A 476 40.97 5.46 22.52
N ASP A 477 40.96 4.69 23.62
CA ASP A 477 40.73 3.25 23.62
C ASP A 477 39.27 2.88 23.92
N TYR A 478 38.34 3.85 23.91
CA TYR A 478 36.93 3.56 24.18
C TYR A 478 36.35 2.63 23.12
N ALA A 479 35.73 1.55 23.55
CA ALA A 479 35.10 0.57 22.68
C ALA A 479 33.58 0.57 22.86
N LEU A 480 32.82 0.44 21.76
CA LEU A 480 31.36 0.43 21.80
C LEU A 480 30.85 -0.62 22.81
N THR A 481 30.04 -0.20 23.77
CA THR A 481 29.48 -1.07 24.82
C THR A 481 28.03 -1.48 24.53
N ILE A 482 27.49 -2.44 25.28
CA ILE A 482 26.06 -2.78 25.23
C ILE A 482 25.22 -1.58 25.72
N ASP A 483 25.68 -0.83 26.71
CA ASP A 483 24.97 0.33 27.23
C ASP A 483 24.83 1.43 26.16
N ASP A 484 25.84 1.63 25.30
CA ASP A 484 25.75 2.54 24.16
C ASP A 484 24.69 2.09 23.15
N ILE A 485 24.63 0.78 22.88
CA ILE A 485 23.62 0.19 21.98
C ILE A 485 22.22 0.38 22.57
N ASP A 486 22.04 0.08 23.86
CA ASP A 486 20.76 0.23 24.54
C ASP A 486 20.32 1.70 24.61
N ALA A 487 21.25 2.62 24.89
CA ALA A 487 20.98 4.06 24.86
C ALA A 487 20.53 4.52 23.47
N TRP A 488 21.21 4.06 22.42
CA TRP A 488 20.84 4.34 21.04
C TRP A 488 19.47 3.76 20.68
N GLU A 489 19.19 2.50 21.04
CA GLU A 489 17.90 1.85 20.77
C GLU A 489 16.75 2.48 21.54
N ASN A 490 16.99 3.00 22.75
CA ASN A 490 15.99 3.76 23.50
C ASN A 490 15.58 5.05 22.79
N GLN A 491 16.51 5.69 22.07
CA GLN A 491 16.24 6.93 21.35
C GLN A 491 15.69 6.70 19.94
N HIS A 492 16.19 5.68 19.24
CA HIS A 492 15.94 5.48 17.80
C HIS A 492 15.13 4.22 17.49
N GLY A 493 14.75 3.46 18.51
CA GLY A 493 14.13 2.15 18.38
C GLY A 493 15.15 1.06 18.05
N LYS A 494 14.74 -0.20 18.23
CA LYS A 494 15.60 -1.38 18.04
C LYS A 494 16.34 -1.38 16.69
N ILE A 495 17.59 -1.84 16.68
CA ILE A 495 18.39 -2.08 15.48
C ILE A 495 17.73 -3.20 14.68
N ALA A 496 17.41 -2.93 13.42
CA ALA A 496 16.78 -3.89 12.54
C ALA A 496 17.77 -5.02 12.18
N GLY A 497 17.26 -6.25 12.10
CA GLY A 497 18.05 -7.38 11.63
C GLY A 497 18.53 -7.17 10.19
N LYS A 498 19.64 -7.81 9.84
CA LYS A 498 20.33 -7.68 8.55
C LYS A 498 20.79 -6.26 8.19
N SER A 499 20.83 -5.34 9.15
CA SER A 499 21.45 -4.03 8.96
C SER A 499 22.96 -4.07 9.22
N VAL A 500 23.68 -3.07 8.73
CA VAL A 500 25.07 -2.80 9.10
C VAL A 500 25.10 -1.74 10.19
N VAL A 501 25.85 -1.99 11.27
CA VAL A 501 26.08 -0.99 12.32
C VAL A 501 27.35 -0.22 12.00
N LEU A 502 27.18 1.04 11.62
CA LEU A 502 28.28 1.98 11.42
C LEU A 502 28.59 2.67 12.75
N LEU A 503 29.86 2.67 13.13
CA LEU A 503 30.34 3.30 14.34
C LEU A 503 31.12 4.56 13.98
N LYS A 504 30.59 5.71 14.41
CA LYS A 504 31.30 6.99 14.30
C LYS A 504 32.07 7.23 15.58
N THR A 505 33.39 7.27 15.46
CA THR A 505 34.30 7.52 16.57
C THR A 505 34.94 8.91 16.49
N GLY A 506 34.90 9.55 15.32
CA GLY A 506 35.58 10.81 15.03
C GLY A 506 37.03 10.60 14.55
N TRP A 507 37.50 9.35 14.43
CA TRP A 507 38.88 9.04 14.08
C TRP A 507 39.25 9.39 12.64
N GLN A 508 38.26 9.44 11.74
CA GLN A 508 38.39 9.92 10.36
C GLN A 508 39.08 11.29 10.25
N GLU A 509 38.98 12.16 11.26
CA GLU A 509 39.62 13.48 11.27
C GLU A 509 41.15 13.41 11.27
N LYS A 510 41.71 12.25 11.69
CA LYS A 510 43.16 12.02 11.78
C LYS A 510 43.75 11.42 10.50
N TRP A 511 42.94 11.15 9.48
CA TRP A 511 43.35 10.44 8.26
C TRP A 511 44.61 10.98 7.58
N HIS A 512 44.80 12.30 7.59
CA HIS A 512 45.95 12.95 6.93
C HIS A 512 47.19 13.10 7.84
N ASP A 513 47.14 12.64 9.09
CA ASP A 513 48.27 12.59 10.02
C ASP A 513 48.48 11.14 10.47
N GLU A 514 49.36 10.43 9.77
CA GLU A 514 49.67 9.03 10.03
C GLU A 514 50.04 8.77 11.50
N LYS A 515 50.80 9.67 12.13
CA LYS A 515 51.20 9.48 13.54
C LYS A 515 50.01 9.61 14.47
N ALA A 516 49.14 10.59 14.23
CA ALA A 516 47.91 10.75 15.02
C ALA A 516 46.90 9.63 14.75
N PHE A 517 46.85 9.11 13.53
CA PHE A 517 45.92 8.05 13.11
C PHE A 517 46.25 6.71 13.76
N PHE A 518 47.53 6.30 13.76
CA PHE A 518 47.96 5.08 14.46
C PHE A 518 48.09 5.26 15.98
N ASN A 519 48.36 6.50 16.42
CA ASN A 519 48.44 6.88 17.83
C ASN A 519 49.27 5.89 18.67
N LYS A 520 50.46 5.54 18.18
CA LYS A 520 51.36 4.59 18.84
C LYS A 520 51.95 5.20 20.11
N ASP A 521 51.95 4.43 21.19
CA ASP A 521 52.67 4.78 22.42
C ASP A 521 54.19 4.56 22.27
N ALA A 522 54.94 4.82 23.34
CA ALA A 522 56.40 4.64 23.36
C ALA A 522 56.83 3.16 23.17
N GLY A 523 55.95 2.21 23.47
CA GLY A 523 56.14 0.76 23.26
C GLY A 523 55.74 0.29 21.87
N GLY A 524 55.17 1.16 21.03
CA GLY A 524 54.67 0.84 19.70
C GLY A 524 53.25 0.28 19.67
N LEU A 525 52.55 0.21 20.82
CA LEU A 525 51.15 -0.20 20.90
C LEU A 525 50.26 0.92 20.37
N MET A 526 49.28 0.58 19.54
CA MET A 526 48.37 1.57 18.95
C MET A 526 47.17 1.82 19.88
N HIS A 527 46.69 3.06 19.88
CA HIS A 527 45.57 3.48 20.71
C HIS A 527 44.49 4.15 19.86
N PHE A 528 43.51 3.38 19.42
CA PHE A 528 42.35 3.87 18.69
C PHE A 528 41.10 3.04 19.05
N PRO A 529 39.91 3.63 18.93
CA PRO A 529 38.67 3.01 19.41
C PRO A 529 38.24 1.85 18.51
N GLY A 530 37.27 1.07 18.97
CA GLY A 530 36.78 -0.08 18.23
C GLY A 530 35.45 -0.60 18.75
N PHE A 531 35.07 -1.80 18.32
CA PHE A 531 33.95 -2.51 18.90
C PHE A 531 34.40 -3.34 20.11
N ASN A 532 33.56 -3.42 21.15
CA ASN A 532 33.78 -4.38 22.23
C ASN A 532 33.29 -5.78 21.83
N VAL A 533 33.95 -6.83 22.32
CA VAL A 533 33.59 -8.24 22.03
C VAL A 533 32.16 -8.57 22.47
N ASP A 534 31.76 -8.21 23.69
CA ASP A 534 30.43 -8.53 24.23
C ASP A 534 29.34 -7.76 23.48
N ALA A 535 29.59 -6.49 23.17
CA ALA A 535 28.68 -5.67 22.37
C ALA A 535 28.52 -6.23 20.94
N THR A 536 29.61 -6.64 20.31
CA THR A 536 29.58 -7.24 18.97
C THR A 536 28.85 -8.58 18.99
N GLN A 537 29.10 -9.42 19.99
CA GLN A 537 28.41 -10.69 20.14
C GLN A 537 26.91 -10.50 20.34
N PHE A 538 26.51 -9.48 21.11
CA PHE A 538 25.11 -9.09 21.26
C PHE A 538 24.48 -8.61 19.94
N LEU A 539 25.15 -7.75 19.18
CA LEU A 539 24.66 -7.32 17.86
C LEU A 539 24.48 -8.51 16.92
N VAL A 540 25.46 -9.42 16.88
CA VAL A 540 25.43 -10.60 16.02
C VAL A 540 24.34 -11.59 16.46
N ASN A 541 24.24 -11.93 17.74
CA ASN A 541 23.36 -12.99 18.22
C ASN A 541 21.92 -12.50 18.49
N ASN A 542 21.78 -11.30 19.05
CA ASN A 542 20.50 -10.79 19.55
C ASN A 542 19.85 -9.81 18.57
N ARG A 543 20.63 -9.14 17.70
CA ARG A 543 20.10 -8.25 16.65
C ARG A 543 20.23 -8.83 15.24
N ASN A 544 21.01 -9.89 15.04
CA ASN A 544 21.18 -10.55 13.75
C ASN A 544 21.61 -9.58 12.64
N ILE A 545 22.59 -8.73 12.93
CA ILE A 545 23.15 -7.75 11.98
C ILE A 545 23.83 -8.44 10.79
N ALA A 546 23.84 -7.76 9.64
CA ALA A 546 24.55 -8.20 8.44
C ALA A 546 26.04 -7.85 8.46
N GLY A 547 26.45 -6.89 9.29
CA GLY A 547 27.85 -6.49 9.41
C GLY A 547 28.07 -5.24 10.25
N ILE A 548 29.31 -4.78 10.26
CA ILE A 548 29.77 -3.59 10.99
C ILE A 548 30.68 -2.72 10.11
N GLY A 549 30.78 -1.43 10.43
CA GLY A 549 31.72 -0.52 9.80
C GLY A 549 32.22 0.56 10.76
N ILE A 550 33.44 1.07 10.57
CA ILE A 550 34.08 2.05 11.46
C ILE A 550 34.98 3.03 10.71
N ASP A 551 35.24 4.19 11.29
CA ASP A 551 36.17 5.24 10.79
C ASP A 551 37.62 5.11 11.29
N THR A 552 37.97 4.01 11.95
CA THR A 552 39.34 3.69 12.40
C THR A 552 40.03 2.72 11.45
N HIS A 553 41.30 2.42 11.74
CA HIS A 553 42.09 1.52 10.91
C HIS A 553 41.60 0.07 10.90
N GLY A 554 40.99 -0.36 12.01
CA GLY A 554 40.36 -1.66 12.16
C GLY A 554 39.07 -1.57 12.98
N VAL A 555 38.13 -2.52 12.80
CA VAL A 555 36.97 -2.66 13.71
C VAL A 555 37.37 -3.10 15.11
N ASP A 556 38.53 -3.73 15.22
CA ASP A 556 39.24 -3.99 16.46
C ASP A 556 39.84 -2.69 17.01
N GLY A 557 39.81 -2.49 18.33
CA GLY A 557 40.53 -1.37 18.93
C GLY A 557 42.05 -1.56 18.79
N GLY A 558 42.82 -0.47 18.78
CA GLY A 558 44.27 -0.52 18.50
C GLY A 558 45.10 -1.38 19.46
N SER A 559 44.56 -1.67 20.65
CA SER A 559 45.16 -2.55 21.65
C SER A 559 44.82 -4.04 21.46
N ASP A 560 43.87 -4.39 20.58
CA ASP A 560 43.52 -5.78 20.26
C ASP A 560 44.37 -6.32 19.08
N VAL A 561 45.47 -6.96 19.44
CA VAL A 561 46.39 -7.60 18.47
C VAL A 561 45.91 -8.97 17.98
N ASN A 562 44.80 -9.50 18.51
CA ASN A 562 44.26 -10.81 18.11
C ASN A 562 43.21 -10.71 16.99
N PHE A 563 42.79 -9.49 16.65
CA PHE A 563 41.73 -9.21 15.69
C PHE A 563 40.41 -9.88 16.08
N SER A 564 40.04 -9.76 17.37
CA SER A 564 38.96 -10.54 17.96
C SER A 564 37.60 -10.24 17.32
N ILE A 565 37.35 -8.98 16.96
CA ILE A 565 36.12 -8.51 16.31
C ILE A 565 36.07 -8.99 14.87
N ASN A 566 37.16 -8.81 14.12
CA ASN A 566 37.27 -9.30 12.75
C ASN A 566 37.00 -10.82 12.70
N ARG A 567 37.67 -11.61 13.55
CA ARG A 567 37.46 -13.07 13.66
C ARG A 567 36.01 -13.42 14.00
N LEU A 568 35.41 -12.73 14.96
CA LEU A 568 34.04 -12.99 15.42
C LEU A 568 33.00 -12.68 14.35
N VAL A 569 33.10 -11.53 13.67
CA VAL A 569 32.11 -11.13 12.67
C VAL A 569 32.23 -11.96 11.39
N LEU A 570 33.48 -12.24 10.97
CA LEU A 570 33.81 -12.95 9.74
C LEU A 570 33.81 -14.49 9.87
N ASP A 571 33.43 -15.04 11.03
CA ASP A 571 33.06 -16.46 11.17
C ASP A 571 31.94 -16.86 10.18
N LYS A 572 31.17 -15.87 9.70
CA LYS A 572 30.22 -15.99 8.60
C LYS A 572 30.49 -14.89 7.57
N PRO A 573 30.01 -15.02 6.32
CA PRO A 573 30.20 -14.01 5.27
C PRO A 573 29.37 -12.75 5.51
N ARG A 574 29.70 -12.01 6.57
CA ARG A 574 29.14 -10.71 6.94
C ARG A 574 29.99 -9.58 6.35
N ILE A 575 29.50 -8.36 6.47
CA ILE A 575 30.22 -7.15 6.06
C ILE A 575 31.09 -6.65 7.21
N VAL A 576 32.35 -6.35 6.92
CA VAL A 576 33.26 -5.61 7.81
C VAL A 576 33.92 -4.51 6.98
N LEU A 577 33.63 -3.25 7.31
CA LEU A 577 34.17 -2.07 6.64
C LEU A 577 35.10 -1.30 7.58
N GLU A 578 36.28 -0.95 7.09
CA GLU A 578 37.29 -0.23 7.88
C GLU A 578 37.71 1.04 7.14
N ASN A 579 38.21 2.03 7.90
CA ASN A 579 38.62 3.33 7.39
C ASN A 579 37.49 4.07 6.65
N LEU A 580 36.26 4.08 7.18
CA LEU A 580 35.16 4.89 6.64
C LEU A 580 35.39 6.39 6.91
N THR A 581 34.78 7.24 6.08
CA THR A 581 34.82 8.70 6.25
C THR A 581 33.43 9.34 6.09
N ASN A 582 33.32 10.65 6.32
CA ASN A 582 32.09 11.44 6.23
C ASN A 582 30.93 10.91 7.10
N LEU A 583 31.22 10.16 8.17
CA LEU A 583 30.18 9.58 9.03
C LEU A 583 29.33 10.64 9.76
N GLU A 584 29.88 11.84 9.97
CA GLU A 584 29.20 13.00 10.53
C GLU A 584 28.06 13.53 9.65
N GLN A 585 28.01 13.12 8.38
CA GLN A 585 26.97 13.52 7.43
C GLN A 585 25.76 12.59 7.46
N LEU A 586 25.82 11.47 8.19
CA LEU A 586 24.79 10.45 8.20
C LEU A 586 23.80 10.67 9.36
N PRO A 587 22.49 10.44 9.13
CA PRO A 587 21.51 10.35 10.21
C PRO A 587 21.69 9.06 11.02
N ALA A 588 21.08 8.96 12.19
CA ALA A 588 21.11 7.71 12.98
C ALA A 588 20.46 6.52 12.24
N LYS A 589 19.37 6.76 11.50
CA LYS A 589 18.57 5.76 10.77
C LYS A 589 18.21 6.24 9.36
N GLY A 590 17.75 5.31 8.52
CA GLY A 590 17.33 5.60 7.14
C GLY A 590 18.46 5.54 6.13
N ILE A 591 19.59 4.92 6.48
CA ILE A 591 20.75 4.79 5.62
C ILE A 591 20.63 3.50 4.80
N THR A 592 20.90 3.57 3.50
CA THR A 592 21.25 2.39 2.69
C THR A 592 22.68 2.54 2.19
N ILE A 593 23.54 1.55 2.45
CA ILE A 593 24.91 1.53 1.93
C ILE A 593 25.01 0.68 0.67
N ILE A 594 25.81 1.14 -0.29
CA ILE A 594 26.24 0.39 -1.47
C ILE A 594 27.75 0.22 -1.39
N ILE A 595 28.22 -1.03 -1.47
CA ILE A 595 29.64 -1.38 -1.34
C ILE A 595 30.17 -1.85 -2.70
N GLY A 596 30.88 -0.96 -3.38
CA GLY A 596 31.60 -1.26 -4.63
C GLY A 596 32.99 -1.81 -4.35
N ALA A 597 33.10 -3.12 -4.10
CA ALA A 597 34.37 -3.82 -3.96
C ALA A 597 34.94 -4.29 -5.32
N LEU A 598 36.27 -4.30 -5.47
CA LEU A 598 36.93 -4.96 -6.58
C LEU A 598 36.80 -6.48 -6.41
N ARG A 599 36.37 -7.17 -7.47
CA ARG A 599 36.17 -8.63 -7.43
C ARG A 599 37.49 -9.37 -7.65
N LEU A 600 38.35 -9.34 -6.63
CA LEU A 600 39.65 -10.00 -6.64
C LEU A 600 39.47 -11.52 -6.45
N ARG A 601 39.86 -12.30 -7.46
CA ARG A 601 39.72 -13.76 -7.42
C ARG A 601 40.53 -14.34 -6.26
N GLY A 602 39.86 -14.94 -5.28
CA GLY A 602 40.55 -15.49 -4.10
C GLY A 602 41.08 -14.43 -3.13
N GLY A 603 40.64 -13.17 -3.24
CA GLY A 603 41.09 -12.07 -2.40
C GLY A 603 40.65 -12.21 -0.94
N SER A 604 41.56 -11.84 -0.05
CA SER A 604 41.39 -11.73 1.41
C SER A 604 40.53 -10.53 1.83
N GLY A 605 40.49 -9.51 0.99
CA GLY A 605 39.59 -8.37 1.09
C GLY A 605 39.58 -7.60 -0.21
N SER A 606 39.15 -6.34 -0.17
CA SER A 606 39.30 -5.42 -1.30
C SER A 606 39.19 -3.97 -0.83
N PRO A 607 39.94 -3.03 -1.44
CA PRO A 607 39.58 -1.63 -1.41
C PRO A 607 38.13 -1.46 -1.90
N ALA A 608 37.38 -0.58 -1.26
CA ALA A 608 35.94 -0.46 -1.47
C ALA A 608 35.52 0.99 -1.66
N SER A 609 34.68 1.23 -2.67
CA SER A 609 33.90 2.46 -2.78
C SER A 609 32.57 2.27 -2.06
N VAL A 610 32.40 2.94 -0.92
CA VAL A 610 31.20 2.85 -0.09
C VAL A 610 30.41 4.13 -0.28
N LEU A 611 29.16 3.99 -0.69
CA LEU A 611 28.20 5.08 -0.81
C LEU A 611 27.09 4.90 0.22
N ALA A 612 26.69 5.98 0.88
CA ALA A 612 25.47 6.02 1.67
C ALA A 612 24.39 6.82 0.94
N LEU A 613 23.22 6.22 0.85
CA LEU A 613 21.99 6.80 0.35
C LEU A 613 21.13 7.16 1.57
N ILE A 614 20.80 8.44 1.73
CA ILE A 614 20.07 8.99 2.89
C ILE A 614 18.82 9.78 2.50
#